data_AF-C3Z4G5-F1
#
_entry.id   AF-C3Z4G5-F1
#
_cell.length_a   1.000
_cell.length_b   1.000
_cell.length_c   1.000
_cell.angle_alpha   90.00
_cell.angle_beta   90.00
_cell.angle_gamma   90.00
#
_symmetry.space_group_name_H-M   'P 1'
#
loop_
_entity.id
_entity.type
_entity.pdbx_description
1 polymer ?
#
loop_
_entity_poly.entity_id
_entity_poly.type
_entity_poly.pdbx_seq_one_letter_code
_entity_poly.pdbx_strand_id
1 'polypeptide(L)'
;MDNSRIPKSLFYGKLKEGNRRVGRPCLRFKDYLKSNLKKCQINFCAWETDSQNRSSWRNKCHAAVRAFETGRTANLKKKRAARKARTGLHTHLPRQGVRDAHPS
;
A
#
# COMPACT_ATOMS: atom_id res chain seq x y z
N MET A 1 7.10 -1.55 49.86
CA MET A 1 6.53 -0.25 49.40
C MET A 1 5.17 -0.53 48.78
N ASP A 2 4.10 -0.02 49.40
CA ASP A 2 2.73 -0.33 49.01
C ASP A 2 2.32 0.35 47.68
N ASN A 3 1.60 -0.38 46.82
CA ASN A 3 1.19 0.09 45.47
C ASN A 3 -0.13 0.88 45.49
N SER A 4 -0.80 0.92 46.63
CA SER A 4 -2.04 1.70 46.89
C SER A 4 -1.83 3.22 46.90
N ARG A 5 -0.57 3.69 47.01
CA ARG A 5 -0.25 5.10 47.15
C ARG A 5 -0.62 5.88 45.88
N ILE A 6 -1.45 6.90 46.06
CA ILE A 6 -2.01 7.76 45.01
C ILE A 6 -0.95 8.21 44.00
N PRO A 7 0.25 8.70 44.38
CA PRO A 7 1.25 9.12 43.40
C PRO A 7 1.71 7.97 42.50
N LYS A 8 1.92 6.78 43.07
CA LYS A 8 2.39 5.61 42.31
C LYS A 8 1.30 5.06 41.40
N SER A 9 0.06 5.03 41.87
CA SER A 9 -1.09 4.64 41.05
C SER A 9 -1.29 5.60 39.87
N LEU A 10 -1.17 6.91 40.10
CA LEU A 10 -1.23 7.93 39.06
C LEU A 10 -0.10 7.82 38.04
N PHE A 11 1.16 7.69 38.49
CA PHE A 11 2.30 7.66 37.58
C PHE A 11 2.47 6.32 36.85
N TYR A 12 2.12 5.19 37.47
CA TYR A 12 2.43 3.85 36.94
C TYR A 12 1.20 3.02 36.54
N GLY A 13 -0.03 3.51 36.72
CA GLY A 13 -1.26 2.79 36.37
C GLY A 13 -1.31 2.33 34.91
N LYS A 14 -0.97 3.22 33.96
CA LYS A 14 -0.90 2.87 32.52
C LYS A 14 0.31 2.03 32.14
N LEU A 15 1.37 1.98 32.95
CA LEU A 15 2.56 1.17 32.68
C LEU A 15 2.35 -0.30 33.10
N LYS A 16 1.51 -0.55 34.11
CA LYS A 16 1.25 -1.90 34.63
C LYS A 16 0.28 -2.70 33.76
N GLU A 17 -0.69 -2.04 33.13
CA GLU A 17 -1.72 -2.66 32.28
C GLU A 17 -1.60 -2.29 30.79
N GLY A 18 -0.64 -1.41 30.45
CA GLY A 18 -0.45 -0.93 29.09
C GLY A 18 0.26 -1.95 28.22
N ASN A 19 -0.49 -2.69 27.41
CA ASN A 19 0.07 -3.32 26.21
C ASN A 19 0.59 -2.21 25.30
N ARG A 20 1.91 -1.98 25.29
CA ARG A 20 2.52 -1.10 24.30
C ARG A 20 2.16 -1.67 22.94
N ARG A 21 1.50 -0.89 22.08
CA ARG A 21 1.38 -1.24 20.66
C ARG A 21 2.80 -1.28 20.10
N VAL A 22 3.42 -2.46 20.13
CA VAL A 22 4.62 -2.75 19.35
C VAL A 22 4.14 -2.79 17.91
N GLY A 23 3.97 -1.61 17.32
CA GLY A 23 3.71 -1.50 15.90
C GLY A 23 4.82 -2.20 15.13
N ARG A 24 4.54 -2.57 13.88
CA ARG A 24 5.59 -3.11 13.01
C ARG A 24 6.72 -2.08 12.93
N PRO A 25 7.98 -2.47 13.20
CA PRO A 25 9.11 -1.57 13.00
C PRO A 25 9.05 -0.95 11.60
N CYS A 26 9.39 0.34 11.51
CA CYS A 26 9.51 1.01 10.23
C CYS A 26 10.44 0.20 9.31
N LEU A 27 10.02 0.03 8.06
CA LEU A 27 10.84 -0.63 7.04
C LEU A 27 12.20 0.07 6.95
N ARG A 28 13.27 -0.70 6.94
CA ARG A 28 14.61 -0.13 6.75
C ARG A 28 14.76 0.32 5.30
N PHE A 29 15.65 1.28 5.07
CA PHE A 29 15.97 1.74 3.71
C PHE A 29 16.36 0.58 2.76
N LYS A 30 17.15 -0.37 3.26
CA LYS A 30 17.54 -1.59 2.54
C LYS A 30 16.34 -2.43 2.09
N ASP A 31 15.28 -2.50 2.89
CA ASP A 31 14.08 -3.28 2.54
C ASP A 31 13.31 -2.59 1.42
N TYR A 32 13.23 -1.25 1.46
CA TYR A 32 12.68 -0.45 0.36
C TYR A 32 13.49 -0.65 -0.93
N LEU A 33 14.82 -0.57 -0.85
CA LEU A 33 15.69 -0.76 -2.01
C LEU A 33 15.48 -2.14 -2.65
N LYS A 34 15.49 -3.21 -1.86
CA LYS A 34 15.21 -4.59 -2.31
C LYS A 34 13.85 -4.71 -3.01
N SER A 35 12.81 -4.15 -2.40
CA SER A 35 11.46 -4.16 -2.97
C SER A 35 11.41 -3.43 -4.32
N ASN A 36 12.07 -2.28 -4.43
CA ASN A 36 12.08 -1.50 -5.68
C ASN A 36 12.89 -2.19 -6.78
N LEU A 37 14.06 -2.76 -6.46
CA LEU A 37 14.85 -3.55 -7.42
C LEU A 37 14.06 -4.75 -7.95
N LYS A 38 13.34 -5.46 -7.06
CA LYS A 38 12.46 -6.57 -7.47
C LYS A 38 11.34 -6.11 -8.42
N LYS A 39 10.71 -4.97 -8.14
CA LYS A 39 9.69 -4.39 -9.04
C LYS A 39 10.25 -4.01 -10.41
N CYS A 40 11.50 -3.58 -10.44
CA CYS A 40 12.23 -3.24 -11.66
C CYS A 40 12.88 -4.47 -12.33
N GLN A 41 12.63 -5.69 -11.85
CA GLN A 41 13.25 -6.93 -12.34
C GLN A 41 14.80 -6.91 -12.31
N ILE A 42 15.39 -6.16 -11.39
CA ILE A 42 16.85 -6.14 -11.18
C ILE A 42 17.19 -7.17 -10.10
N ASN A 43 18.14 -8.05 -10.39
CA ASN A 43 18.57 -9.10 -9.47
C ASN A 43 19.33 -8.50 -8.27
N PHE A 44 18.87 -8.78 -7.06
CA PHE A 44 19.50 -8.31 -5.82
C PHE A 44 20.85 -8.98 -5.51
N CYS A 45 21.14 -10.18 -6.04
CA CYS A 45 22.45 -10.81 -5.80
C CYS A 45 23.55 -10.25 -6.71
N ALA A 46 23.18 -9.73 -7.89
CA ALA A 46 24.14 -9.26 -8.90
C ALA A 46 24.31 -7.73 -8.95
N TRP A 47 23.50 -6.98 -8.19
CA TRP A 47 23.46 -5.51 -8.29
C TRP A 47 24.79 -4.83 -7.94
N GLU A 48 25.56 -5.37 -6.99
CA GLU A 48 26.87 -4.82 -6.62
C GLU A 48 27.84 -4.92 -7.79
N THR A 49 27.95 -6.11 -8.41
CA THR A 49 28.76 -6.35 -9.60
C THR A 49 28.29 -5.50 -10.79
N ASP A 50 26.98 -5.44 -11.03
CA ASP A 50 26.39 -4.62 -12.09
C ASP A 50 26.66 -3.12 -11.89
N SER A 51 26.77 -2.67 -10.62
CA SER A 51 26.99 -1.26 -10.27
C SER A 51 28.44 -0.80 -10.38
N GLN A 52 29.40 -1.73 -10.53
CA GLN A 52 30.82 -1.41 -10.70
C GLN A 52 31.03 -0.52 -11.93
N ASN A 53 30.34 -0.83 -13.03
CA ASN A 53 30.29 0.07 -14.18
C ASN A 53 29.14 1.07 -14.02
N ARG A 54 29.46 2.27 -13.55
CA ARG A 54 28.49 3.31 -13.21
C ARG A 54 27.62 3.76 -14.40
N SER A 55 28.17 3.82 -15.62
CA SER A 55 27.41 4.25 -16.80
C SER A 55 26.43 3.17 -17.25
N SER A 56 26.90 1.92 -17.32
CA SER A 56 26.05 0.75 -17.59
C SER A 56 24.93 0.62 -16.56
N TRP A 57 25.26 0.78 -15.27
CA TRP A 57 24.29 0.72 -14.17
C TRP A 57 23.20 1.79 -14.27
N ARG A 58 23.57 3.04 -14.57
CA ARG A 58 22.58 4.12 -14.78
C ARG A 58 21.64 3.77 -15.92
N ASN A 59 22.17 3.33 -17.05
CA ASN A 59 21.37 2.96 -18.22
C ASN A 59 20.41 1.80 -17.90
N LYS A 60 20.90 0.77 -17.20
CA LYS A 60 20.10 -0.38 -16.74
C LYS A 60 18.97 0.07 -15.80
N CYS A 61 19.26 0.93 -14.83
CA CYS A 61 18.25 1.48 -13.92
C CYS A 61 17.19 2.27 -14.68
N HIS A 62 17.58 3.17 -15.59
CA HIS A 62 16.62 3.96 -16.37
C HIS A 62 15.76 3.09 -17.29
N ALA A 63 16.32 2.07 -17.93
CA ALA A 63 15.57 1.12 -18.74
C ALA A 63 14.55 0.35 -17.89
N ALA A 64 14.97 -0.18 -16.75
CA ALA A 64 14.13 -0.95 -15.85
C ALA A 64 12.99 -0.10 -15.24
N VAL A 65 13.28 1.13 -14.84
CA VAL A 65 12.26 2.07 -14.32
C VAL A 65 11.25 2.44 -15.40
N ARG A 66 11.70 2.69 -16.64
CA ARG A 66 10.78 2.96 -17.76
C ARG A 66 9.84 1.78 -17.99
N ALA A 67 10.35 0.55 -18.01
CA ALA A 67 9.53 -0.64 -18.18
C ALA A 67 8.53 -0.84 -17.02
N PHE A 68 8.93 -0.53 -15.79
CA PHE A 68 8.03 -0.56 -14.64
C PHE A 68 6.91 0.49 -14.75
N GLU A 69 7.24 1.74 -15.08
CA GLU A 69 6.25 2.83 -15.17
C GLU A 69 5.27 2.64 -16.33
N THR A 70 5.71 2.10 -17.48
CA THR A 70 4.82 1.77 -18.59
C THR A 70 3.80 0.71 -18.17
N GLY A 71 4.25 -0.36 -17.51
CA GLY A 71 3.36 -1.40 -16.96
C GLY A 71 2.42 -0.86 -15.89
N ARG A 72 2.92 -0.01 -14.98
CA ARG A 72 2.11 0.64 -13.94
C ARG A 72 1.01 1.50 -14.55
N THR A 73 1.34 2.30 -15.56
CA THR A 73 0.40 3.17 -16.27
C THR A 73 -0.66 2.36 -17.00
N ALA A 74 -0.27 1.30 -17.71
CA ALA A 74 -1.22 0.41 -18.40
C ALA A 74 -2.19 -0.25 -17.41
N ASN A 75 -1.71 -0.71 -16.26
CA ASN A 75 -2.55 -1.29 -15.22
C ASN A 75 -3.54 -0.27 -14.64
N LEU A 76 -3.09 0.96 -14.37
CA LEU A 76 -3.97 2.05 -13.92
C LEU A 76 -5.06 2.38 -14.96
N LYS A 77 -4.71 2.41 -16.25
CA LYS A 77 -5.68 2.58 -17.34
C LYS A 77 -6.71 1.45 -17.35
N LYS A 78 -6.27 0.19 -17.23
CA LYS A 78 -7.17 -0.99 -17.15
C LYS A 78 -8.13 -0.89 -15.95
N LYS A 79 -7.62 -0.56 -14.76
CA LYS A 79 -8.43 -0.37 -13.55
C LYS A 79 -9.44 0.78 -13.71
N ARG A 80 -9.05 1.88 -14.35
CA ARG A 80 -9.93 3.01 -14.63
C ARG A 80 -11.06 2.60 -15.58
N ALA A 81 -10.75 1.89 -16.66
CA ALA A 81 -11.74 1.39 -17.61
C ALA A 81 -12.74 0.44 -16.94
N ALA A 82 -12.25 -0.51 -16.13
CA ALA A 82 -13.11 -1.43 -15.38
C ALA A 82 -14.05 -0.70 -14.40
N ARG A 83 -13.57 0.35 -13.73
CA ARG A 83 -14.43 1.18 -12.87
C ARG A 83 -15.50 1.91 -13.68
N LYS A 84 -15.15 2.49 -14.83
CA LYS A 84 -16.10 3.19 -15.71
C LYS A 84 -17.19 2.24 -16.24
N ALA A 85 -16.83 1.01 -16.60
CA ALA A 85 -17.79 0.00 -17.03
C ALA A 85 -18.77 -0.37 -15.91
N ARG A 86 -18.27 -0.56 -14.67
CA ARG A 86 -19.11 -0.83 -13.49
C ARG A 86 -20.09 0.30 -13.19
N THR A 87 -19.64 1.55 -13.25
CA THR A 87 -20.52 2.70 -13.01
C THR A 87 -21.52 2.91 -14.16
N GLY A 88 -21.11 2.65 -15.40
CA GLY A 88 -22.00 2.71 -16.58
C GLY A 88 -23.16 1.72 -16.49
N LEU A 89 -22.90 0.50 -15.98
CA LEU A 89 -23.93 -0.52 -15.70
C LEU A 89 -24.91 -0.09 -14.59
N HIS A 90 -24.45 0.65 -13.59
CA HIS A 90 -25.29 1.11 -12.47
C HIS A 90 -26.24 2.27 -12.86
N THR A 91 -25.89 3.08 -13.86
CA THR A 91 -26.71 4.23 -14.30
C THR A 91 -27.94 3.88 -15.15
N HIS A 92 -28.14 2.62 -15.56
CA HIS A 92 -29.19 2.25 -16.51
C HIS A 92 -30.38 1.45 -15.95
N LEU A 93 -30.50 1.28 -14.62
CA LEU A 93 -31.75 0.72 -14.06
C LEU A 93 -32.78 1.84 -13.87
N PRO A 94 -33.86 1.90 -14.67
CA PRO A 94 -34.95 2.81 -14.37
C PRO A 94 -35.57 2.34 -13.05
N ARG A 95 -35.74 3.30 -12.13
CA ARG A 95 -36.48 3.10 -10.89
C ARG A 95 -37.94 2.78 -11.25
N GLN A 96 -38.28 1.50 -11.42
CA GLN A 96 -39.67 1.06 -11.51
C GLN A 96 -40.32 1.28 -10.15
N GLY A 97 -40.97 2.43 -9.99
CA GLY A 97 -41.87 2.70 -8.88
C GLY A 97 -43.17 1.96 -9.15
N VAL A 98 -43.32 0.77 -8.55
CA VAL A 98 -44.59 0.10 -8.38
C VAL A 98 -45.44 1.00 -7.47
N ARG A 99 -46.51 1.60 -8.01
CA ARG A 99 -47.56 2.22 -7.21
C ARG A 99 -48.76 1.28 -7.27
N ASP A 100 -48.91 0.50 -6.21
CA ASP A 100 -50.15 -0.21 -5.91
C ASP A 100 -51.26 0.82 -5.64
N ALA A 101 -52.38 0.70 -6.36
CA ALA A 101 -53.63 1.38 -6.04
C ALA A 101 -54.72 0.32 -5.92
N HIS A 102 -55.13 0.10 -4.67
CA HIS A 102 -56.22 -0.79 -4.26
C HIS A 102 -57.57 -0.12 -4.57
N PRO A 103 -58.57 -0.81 -5.15
CA PRO A 103 -59.90 -0.24 -5.31
C PRO A 103 -60.75 -0.47 -4.04
N SER A 104 -61.55 0.54 -3.70
CA SER A 104 -62.63 0.49 -2.70
C SER A 104 -63.89 -0.15 -3.25
#